data_AF-A0A955DBF3-F1
#
_entry.id   AF-A0A955DBF3-F1
#
_cell.length_a   1.000
_cell.length_b   1.000
_cell.length_c   1.000
_cell.angle_alpha   90.00
_cell.angle_beta   90.00
_cell.angle_gamma   90.00
#
_symmetry.space_group_name_H-M   'P 1'
#
loop_
_entity.id
_entity.type
_entity.pdbx_description
1 polymer ?
#
loop_
_entity_poly.entity_id
_entity_poly.type
_entity_poly.pdbx_seq_one_letter_code
_entity_poly.pdbx_strand_id
1 'polypeptide(L)'
;MDTTIDPQATVGRLVTERPGRSRVFEALRIDYCCGGRKPLRDACATRGLDPLTVIELLRKADAEGGRSEDMVDADALSLTDLADHIEREHHAYLRTELPRLDAMTEKVYRVHGAAEPR
;
A
#
# COMPACT_ATOMS: atom_id res chain seq x y z
N MET A 1 19.87 -9.30 -3.23
CA MET A 1 20.60 -8.05 -2.98
C MET A 1 19.99 -7.43 -1.73
N ASP A 2 20.73 -7.44 -0.61
CA ASP A 2 20.33 -6.79 0.63
C ASP A 2 20.16 -5.29 0.34
N THR A 3 18.92 -4.85 0.23
CA THR A 3 18.61 -3.45 -0.02
C THR A 3 18.60 -2.79 1.35
N THR A 4 19.64 -2.03 1.66
CA THR A 4 19.72 -1.27 2.91
C THR A 4 18.59 -0.25 2.93
N ILE A 5 17.60 -0.46 3.80
CA ILE A 5 16.51 0.50 4.03
C ILE A 5 17.01 1.55 5.02
N ASP A 6 17.12 2.79 4.59
CA ASP A 6 17.53 3.92 5.42
C ASP A 6 16.35 4.41 6.30
N PRO A 7 16.48 4.46 7.65
CA PRO A 7 15.47 5.05 8.53
C PRO A 7 15.16 6.53 8.25
N GLN A 8 16.04 7.25 7.55
CA GLN A 8 15.84 8.63 7.11
C GLN A 8 15.04 8.73 5.81
N ALA A 9 14.91 7.64 5.05
CA ALA A 9 14.06 7.63 3.87
C ALA A 9 12.60 7.87 4.29
N THR A 10 11.89 8.66 3.47
CA THR A 10 10.48 8.95 3.72
C THR A 10 9.63 7.71 3.44
N VAL A 11 8.60 7.47 4.24
CA VAL A 11 7.74 6.27 4.09
C VAL A 11 7.07 6.19 2.71
N GLY A 12 6.74 7.32 2.09
CA GLY A 12 6.19 7.38 0.73
C GLY A 12 7.18 6.88 -0.31
N ARG A 13 8.43 7.36 -0.27
CA ARG A 13 9.51 6.87 -1.14
C ARG A 13 9.71 5.36 -1.00
N LEU A 14 9.69 4.84 0.22
CA LEU A 14 9.85 3.40 0.43
C LEU A 14 8.76 2.59 -0.28
N VAL A 15 7.51 3.09 -0.32
CA VAL A 15 6.41 2.47 -1.07
C VAL A 15 6.54 2.68 -2.58
N THR A 16 6.97 3.85 -3.04
CA THR A 16 7.22 4.09 -4.47
C THR A 16 8.25 3.10 -5.02
N GLU A 17 9.35 2.86 -4.28
CA GLU A 17 10.38 1.90 -4.67
C GLU A 17 9.84 0.46 -4.74
N ARG A 18 8.93 0.11 -3.82
CA ARG A 18 8.28 -1.20 -3.76
C ARG A 18 6.86 -1.09 -3.20
N PRO A 19 5.83 -1.05 -4.07
CA PRO A 19 4.44 -0.88 -3.65
C PRO A 19 3.97 -1.92 -2.62
N GLY A 20 4.48 -3.15 -2.68
CA GLY A 20 4.15 -4.21 -1.72
C GLY A 20 4.46 -3.87 -0.25
N ARG A 21 5.37 -2.92 0.01
CA ARG A 21 5.67 -2.42 1.37
C ARG A 21 4.48 -1.69 2.01
N SER A 22 3.51 -1.21 1.22
CA SER A 22 2.29 -0.58 1.73
C SER A 22 1.57 -1.45 2.75
N ARG A 23 1.48 -2.76 2.50
CA ARG A 23 0.81 -3.73 3.38
C ARG A 23 1.43 -3.79 4.77
N VAL A 24 2.76 -3.67 4.86
CA VAL A 24 3.47 -3.61 6.15
C VAL A 24 3.10 -2.33 6.89
N PHE A 25 3.09 -1.20 6.21
CA PHE A 25 2.70 0.07 6.81
C PHE A 25 1.23 0.10 7.22
N GLU A 26 0.31 -0.48 6.44
CA GLU A 26 -1.11 -0.62 6.79
C GLU A 26 -1.32 -1.44 8.06
N ALA A 27 -0.64 -2.58 8.17
CA ALA A 27 -0.68 -3.44 9.36
C ALA A 27 -0.16 -2.71 10.61
N LEU A 28 0.87 -1.87 10.45
CA LEU A 28 1.45 -1.04 11.51
C LEU A 28 0.73 0.31 11.69
N ARG A 29 -0.31 0.57 10.89
CA ARG A 29 -1.04 1.84 10.81
C ARG A 29 -0.14 3.05 10.50
N ILE A 30 0.98 2.88 9.82
CA ILE A 30 1.83 3.98 9.37
C ILE A 30 1.21 4.61 8.12
N ASP A 31 0.96 5.92 8.16
CA ASP A 31 0.42 6.67 7.02
C ASP A 31 1.53 6.98 6.02
N TYR A 32 1.61 6.17 4.96
CA TYR A 32 2.56 6.31 3.86
C TYR A 32 2.02 7.13 2.69
N CYS A 33 0.72 7.45 2.68
CA CYS A 33 0.05 8.12 1.57
C CYS A 33 0.02 9.64 1.81
N CYS A 34 -0.80 10.12 2.74
CA CYS A 34 -0.89 11.55 3.06
C CYS A 34 0.33 12.01 3.85
N GLY A 35 0.77 11.18 4.80
CA GLY A 35 1.96 11.36 5.63
C GLY A 35 3.27 10.95 4.95
N GLY A 36 3.24 10.65 3.65
CA GLY A 36 4.32 10.01 2.89
C GLY A 36 5.70 10.67 3.03
N ARG A 37 5.75 11.98 3.28
CA ARG A 37 6.99 12.76 3.40
C ARG A 37 7.72 12.59 4.74
N LYS A 38 7.13 11.92 5.72
CA LYS A 38 7.77 11.70 7.02
C LYS A 38 8.87 10.62 6.91
N PRO A 39 10.04 10.82 7.51
CA PRO A 39 11.04 9.76 7.66
C PRO A 39 10.46 8.53 8.35
N LEU A 40 10.92 7.34 7.98
CA LEU A 40 10.51 6.08 8.61
C LEU A 40 10.68 6.14 10.13
N ARG A 41 11.81 6.67 10.62
CA ARG A 41 12.05 6.83 12.06
C ARG A 41 10.97 7.63 12.79
N ASP A 42 10.49 8.71 12.18
CA ASP A 42 9.54 9.65 12.80
C ASP A 42 8.12 9.06 12.74
N ALA A 43 7.79 8.38 11.64
CA ALA A 43 6.55 7.64 11.51
C ALA A 43 6.45 6.49 12.53
N CYS A 44 7.56 5.77 12.77
CA CYS A 44 7.65 4.73 13.79
C CYS A 44 7.52 5.33 15.20
N ALA A 45 8.22 6.42 15.49
CA ALA A 45 8.14 7.10 16.79
C ALA A 45 6.71 7.54 17.13
N THR A 46 5.96 8.07 16.16
CA THR A 46 4.55 8.46 16.33
C THR A 46 3.66 7.27 16.73
N ARG A 47 4.05 6.05 16.36
CA ARG A 47 3.35 4.79 16.67
C ARG A 47 3.94 4.02 17.85
N GLY A 48 5.00 4.53 18.49
CA GLY A 48 5.72 3.81 19.55
C GLY A 48 6.43 2.55 19.04
N LEU A 49 6.81 2.52 17.76
CA LEU A 49 7.47 1.40 17.11
C LEU A 49 8.99 1.62 17.05
N ASP A 50 9.74 0.53 17.17
CA ASP A 50 11.17 0.54 16.90
C ASP A 50 11.43 0.52 15.37
N PRO A 51 12.15 1.52 14.81
CA PRO A 51 12.41 1.59 13.37
C PRO A 51 13.16 0.37 12.82
N LEU A 52 14.07 -0.23 13.61
CA LEU A 52 14.83 -1.40 13.16
C LEU A 52 13.94 -2.62 12.98
N THR A 53 13.02 -2.85 13.92
CA THR A 53 11.99 -3.89 13.81
C THR A 53 11.14 -3.71 12.54
N VAL A 54 10.74 -2.47 12.23
CA VAL A 54 9.96 -2.20 11.01
C VAL A 54 10.77 -2.44 9.74
N ILE A 55 12.06 -2.11 9.73
CA ILE A 55 12.97 -2.42 8.61
C ILE A 55 13.04 -3.92 8.34
N GLU A 56 13.12 -4.75 9.38
CA GLU A 56 13.13 -6.21 9.21
C GLU A 56 11.82 -6.75 8.64
N LEU A 57 10.68 -6.18 9.03
CA LEU A 57 9.38 -6.53 8.44
C LEU A 57 9.32 -6.16 6.95
N LEU A 58 9.83 -4.98 6.59
CA LEU A 58 9.91 -4.54 5.19
C LEU A 58 10.82 -5.45 4.37
N ARG A 59 11.98 -5.84 4.90
CA ARG A 59 12.90 -6.78 4.27
C ARG A 59 12.28 -8.16 4.05
N LYS A 60 11.55 -8.65 5.05
CA LYS A 60 10.80 -9.91 4.95
C LYS A 60 9.75 -9.83 3.84
N ALA A 61 8.95 -8.77 3.81
CA ALA A 61 7.96 -8.55 2.76
C ALA A 61 8.61 -8.43 1.38
N ASP A 62 9.77 -7.77 1.27
CA ASP A 62 10.54 -7.64 0.04
C ASP A 62 11.10 -8.98 -0.48
N ALA A 63 11.37 -9.93 0.42
CA ALA A 63 11.85 -11.27 0.09
C ALA A 63 10.69 -12.20 -0.32
N GLU A 64 9.54 -12.08 0.36
CA GLU A 64 8.34 -12.89 0.10
C GLU A 64 7.55 -12.43 -1.12
N GLY A 65 7.51 -11.12 -1.38
CA GLY A 65 6.68 -10.52 -2.42
C GLY A 65 7.19 -10.71 -3.84
N GLY A 66 8.44 -11.18 -4.03
CA GLY A 66 9.13 -11.12 -5.32
C GLY A 66 9.25 -9.68 -5.85
N ARG A 67 10.04 -9.47 -6.90
CA ARG A 67 9.79 -8.32 -7.78
C ARG A 67 8.82 -8.85 -8.83
N SER A 68 7.60 -8.33 -8.89
CA SER A 68 6.76 -8.59 -10.07
C SER A 68 7.50 -8.02 -11.28
N GLU A 69 7.77 -8.85 -12.29
CA GLU A 69 8.43 -8.42 -13.53
C GLU A 69 7.65 -7.31 -14.24
N ASP A 70 6.35 -7.18 -13.93
CA ASP A 70 5.42 -6.17 -14.45
C ASP A 70 5.37 -4.87 -13.63
N MET A 71 6.28 -4.66 -12.66
CA MET A 71 6.30 -3.40 -11.91
C MET A 71 6.72 -2.24 -12.82
N VAL A 72 5.77 -1.36 -13.11
CA VAL A 72 6.00 -0.12 -13.85
C VAL A 72 6.83 0.83 -12.99
N ASP A 73 7.96 1.28 -13.53
CA ASP A 73 8.74 2.36 -12.93
C ASP A 73 8.06 3.70 -13.20
N ALA A 74 7.27 4.15 -12.22
CA ALA A 74 6.49 5.39 -12.33
C ALA A 74 7.36 6.64 -12.52
N ASP A 75 8.59 6.64 -11.99
CA ASP A 75 9.51 7.77 -12.11
C ASP A 75 10.09 7.89 -13.53
N ALA A 76 10.04 6.82 -14.32
CA ALA A 76 10.49 6.78 -15.71
C ALA A 76 9.41 7.16 -16.73
N LEU A 77 8.14 7.23 -16.33
CA LEU A 77 7.03 7.58 -17.21
C LEU A 77 6.89 9.10 -17.40
N SER A 78 6.39 9.51 -18.56
CA SER A 78 5.88 10.88 -18.71
C SER A 78 4.63 11.06 -17.84
N LEU A 79 4.27 12.32 -17.53
CA LEU A 79 3.05 12.59 -16.78
C LEU A 79 1.79 12.07 -17.50
N THR A 80 1.78 12.11 -18.83
CA THR A 80 0.68 11.56 -19.64
C THR A 80 0.62 10.04 -19.51
N ASP A 81 1.76 9.35 -19.70
CA ASP A 81 1.80 7.89 -19.61
C ASP A 81 1.47 7.39 -18.20
N LEU A 82 1.88 8.14 -17.16
CA LEU A 82 1.54 7.85 -15.78
C LEU A 82 0.03 8.00 -15.53
N ALA A 83 -0.58 9.08 -16.03
CA ALA A 83 -2.03 9.27 -15.92
C ALA A 83 -2.79 8.16 -16.64
N ASP A 84 -2.40 7.82 -17.87
CA ASP A 84 -3.01 6.76 -18.67
C ASP A 84 -2.85 5.39 -17.99
N HIS A 85 -1.69 5.12 -17.39
CA HIS A 85 -1.45 3.90 -16.61
C HIS A 85 -2.39 3.82 -15.40
N ILE A 86 -2.49 4.88 -14.59
CA ILE A 86 -3.38 4.93 -13.42
C ILE A 86 -4.84 4.71 -13.83
N GLU A 87 -5.29 5.35 -14.91
CA GLU A 87 -6.66 5.20 -15.38
C GLU A 87 -6.96 3.79 -15.87
N ARG A 88 -6.06 3.21 -16.66
CA ARG A 88 -6.25 1.90 -17.28
C ARG A 88 -6.10 0.76 -16.28
N GLU A 89 -5.11 0.82 -15.40
CA GLU A 89 -4.80 -0.28 -14.48
C GLU A 89 -5.68 -0.22 -13.23
N HIS A 90 -5.80 0.96 -12.62
CA HIS A 90 -6.46 1.09 -11.32
C HIS A 90 -7.92 1.56 -11.45
N HIS A 91 -8.19 2.65 -12.18
CA HIS A 91 -9.56 3.17 -12.27
C HIS A 91 -10.50 2.23 -13.03
N ALA A 92 -10.05 1.61 -14.13
CA ALA A 92 -10.89 0.67 -14.89
C ALA A 92 -11.29 -0.55 -14.05
N TYR A 93 -10.35 -1.12 -13.30
CA TYR A 93 -10.62 -2.22 -12.36
C TYR A 93 -11.65 -1.81 -11.30
N LEU A 94 -11.42 -0.68 -10.63
CA LEU A 94 -12.32 -0.20 -9.56
C LEU A 94 -13.72 0.12 -10.06
N ARG A 95 -13.86 0.70 -11.26
CA ARG A 95 -15.18 0.95 -11.88
C ARG A 95 -15.97 -0.33 -12.14
N THR A 96 -15.28 -1.45 -12.34
CA THR A 96 -15.90 -2.76 -12.55
C THR A 96 -16.23 -3.45 -11.23
N GLU A 97 -15.30 -3.44 -10.27
CA GLU A 97 -15.45 -4.22 -9.04
C GLU A 97 -16.25 -3.51 -7.95
N LEU A 98 -16.21 -2.18 -7.83
CA LEU A 98 -16.94 -1.48 -6.77
C LEU A 98 -18.46 -1.67 -6.86
N PRO A 99 -19.14 -1.55 -8.01
CA PRO A 99 -20.58 -1.82 -8.09
C PRO A 99 -20.95 -3.28 -7.76
N ARG A 100 -20.07 -4.23 -8.08
CA ARG A 100 -20.27 -5.65 -7.72
C ARG A 100 -20.15 -5.85 -6.21
N LEU A 101 -19.13 -5.26 -5.59
CA LEU A 101 -18.92 -5.28 -4.13
C LEU A 101 -20.08 -4.63 -3.38
N ASP A 102 -20.62 -3.53 -3.90
CA ASP A 102 -21.78 -2.84 -3.34
C ASP A 102 -23.02 -3.76 -3.32
N ALA A 103 -23.37 -4.35 -4.48
CA ALA A 103 -24.49 -5.28 -4.57
C ALA A 103 -24.32 -6.54 -3.68
N MET A 104 -23.09 -7.02 -3.51
CA MET A 104 -22.79 -8.14 -2.61
C MET A 104 -22.96 -7.74 -1.14
N THR A 105 -22.48 -6.57 -0.75
CA THR A 105 -22.63 -6.02 0.60
C THR A 105 -24.10 -5.81 0.95
N GLU A 106 -24.89 -5.25 0.04
CA GLU A 106 -26.35 -5.10 0.21
C GLU A 106 -27.05 -6.45 0.40
N LYS A 107 -26.66 -7.47 -0.37
CA LYS A 107 -27.23 -8.81 -0.23
C LYS A 107 -26.92 -9.42 1.13
N VAL A 108 -25.67 -9.31 1.60
CA VAL A 108 -25.27 -9.78 2.93
C VAL A 108 -26.09 -9.07 4.01
N TYR A 109 -26.18 -7.74 3.95
CA TYR A 109 -26.98 -6.96 4.88
C TYR A 109 -28.46 -7.38 4.88
N ARG A 110 -29.06 -7.58 3.70
CA ARG A 110 -30.47 -8.00 3.60
C ARG A 110 -30.74 -9.38 4.22
N VAL A 111 -29.82 -10.33 4.04
CA VAL A 111 -30.00 -11.72 4.51
C VAL A 111 -29.62 -11.88 5.99
N HIS A 112 -28.57 -11.18 6.43
CA HIS A 112 -27.95 -11.40 7.75
C HIS A 112 -28.07 -10.20 8.70
N GLY A 113 -28.38 -9.00 8.21
CA GLY A 113 -28.31 -7.76 9.01
C GLY A 113 -29.27 -7.71 10.19
N ALA A 114 -30.41 -8.41 10.13
CA ALA A 114 -31.34 -8.52 11.26
C ALA A 114 -30.93 -9.60 12.29
N ALA A 115 -30.19 -10.62 11.86
CA ALA A 115 -29.80 -11.75 12.71
C ALA A 115 -28.43 -11.55 13.39
N GLU A 116 -27.51 -10.84 12.73
CA GLU A 116 -26.14 -10.60 13.21
C GLU A 116 -25.71 -9.14 12.93
N PRO A 117 -26.19 -8.15 13.70
CA PRO A 117 -25.92 -6.73 13.47
C PRO A 117 -24.54 -6.24 13.98
N ARG A 118 -23.51 -7.10 14.00
CA ARG A 118 -22.19 -6.78 14.58
C ARG A 118 -21.24 -6.11 13.62
#